data_AF-A0A940L1A8-F1
#
_entry.id   AF-A0A940L1A8-F1
#
_cell.length_a   1.000
_cell.length_b   1.000
_cell.length_c   1.000
_cell.angle_alpha   90.00
_cell.angle_beta   90.00
_cell.angle_gamma   90.00
#
_symmetry.space_group_name_H-M   'P 1'
#
loop_
_entity.id
_entity.type
_entity.pdbx_description
1 polymer ?
#
loop_
_entity_poly.entity_id
_entity_poly.type
_entity_poly.pdbx_seq_one_letter_code
_entity_poly.pdbx_strand_id
1 'polypeptide(L)'
;MISKHLDTNSPRSAAAGDSLYNVDQIRRQASKSLLEGALTENYPLDVEKACALLNEALATEILCVLRYRHHQVIAKGISSSDIAKEFAEHAANEEEHMIMIAERINQLGGDPDMNPATVASRAVTEYGHGKDLVTLIREDLVAERIVIDVYRKLVGWFGLEDPTTRRMLEKILKDEEEHANELADLLVANEDRQERDAH
;
A
#
# COMPACT_ATOMS: atom_id res chain seq x y z
N MET A 1 35.59 67.59 28.80
CA MET A 1 36.17 66.41 28.13
C MET A 1 35.90 65.19 29.00
N ILE A 2 35.41 64.09 28.39
CA ILE A 2 35.26 62.71 28.94
C ILE A 2 34.06 62.56 29.90
N SER A 3 32.87 62.00 29.59
CA SER A 3 32.40 60.81 28.85
C SER A 3 32.77 59.45 29.46
N LYS A 4 31.77 58.53 29.50
CA LYS A 4 31.76 57.10 29.92
C LYS A 4 31.28 56.86 31.36
N HIS A 5 30.43 55.88 31.67
CA HIS A 5 29.70 54.89 30.88
C HIS A 5 28.48 54.46 31.72
N LEU A 6 27.29 54.41 31.10
CA LEU A 6 26.22 53.53 31.57
C LEU A 6 26.69 52.12 31.24
N ASP A 7 26.98 51.31 32.26
CA ASP A 7 27.17 49.88 32.05
C ASP A 7 25.82 49.20 31.87
N THR A 8 25.74 48.64 30.68
CA THR A 8 24.64 47.97 30.04
C THR A 8 24.43 46.57 30.60
N ASN A 9 23.17 46.26 30.88
CA ASN A 9 22.54 45.01 30.45
C ASN A 9 23.21 43.71 30.94
N SER A 10 22.83 43.27 32.15
CA SER A 10 22.86 41.84 32.47
C SER A 10 22.07 41.06 31.41
N PRO A 11 22.63 39.98 30.82
CA PRO A 11 21.83 39.15 29.94
C PRO A 11 20.75 38.46 30.79
N ARG A 12 19.49 38.88 30.59
CA ARG A 12 18.33 38.09 30.97
C ARG A 12 18.54 36.69 30.38
N SER A 13 18.63 35.69 31.26
CA SER A 13 18.44 34.29 30.93
C SER A 13 17.22 34.18 30.02
N ALA A 14 17.45 33.85 28.75
CA ALA A 14 16.40 33.43 27.86
C ALA A 14 15.83 32.15 28.45
N ALA A 15 14.60 32.22 28.96
CA ALA A 15 13.83 31.06 29.36
C ALA A 15 13.87 30.06 28.19
N ALA A 16 14.28 28.82 28.49
CA ALA A 16 14.14 27.70 27.59
C ALA A 16 12.64 27.57 27.25
N GLY A 17 12.27 28.14 26.11
CA GLY A 17 10.93 28.02 25.56
C GLY A 17 10.64 26.55 25.30
N ASP A 18 9.41 26.17 25.62
CA ASP A 18 8.82 24.83 25.56
C ASP A 18 9.10 24.17 24.19
N SER A 19 10.18 23.39 24.12
CA SER A 19 10.58 22.68 22.90
C SER A 19 9.70 21.46 22.76
N LEU A 20 9.04 21.31 21.60
CA LEU A 20 8.18 20.15 21.29
C LEU A 20 8.89 18.80 21.49
N TYR A 21 10.23 18.79 21.41
CA TYR A 21 11.05 17.60 21.57
C TYR A 21 12.36 17.87 22.34
N ASN A 22 12.88 16.84 23.00
CA ASN A 22 14.17 16.85 23.66
C ASN A 22 15.22 16.11 22.81
N VAL A 23 16.06 16.87 22.10
CA VAL A 23 17.04 16.33 21.14
C VAL A 23 18.06 15.40 21.82
N ASP A 24 18.48 15.71 23.05
CA ASP A 24 19.47 14.87 23.74
C ASP A 24 18.87 13.55 24.22
N GLN A 25 17.59 13.54 24.59
CA GLN A 25 16.86 12.31 24.84
C GLN A 25 16.70 11.48 23.56
N ILE A 26 16.29 12.10 22.45
CA ILE A 26 16.14 11.43 21.16
C ILE A 26 17.46 10.81 20.71
N ARG A 27 18.58 11.53 20.81
CA ARG A 27 19.91 11.00 20.46
C ARG A 27 20.30 9.79 21.32
N ARG A 28 20.02 9.85 22.63
CA ARG A 28 20.28 8.73 23.54
C ARG A 28 19.45 7.50 23.20
N GLN A 29 18.17 7.67 22.84
CA GLN A 29 17.30 6.57 22.43
C GLN A 29 17.72 5.99 21.07
N ALA A 30 17.97 6.84 20.07
CA ALA A 30 18.43 6.41 18.76
C ALA A 30 19.71 5.58 18.81
N SER A 31 20.62 5.86 19.75
CA SER A 31 21.86 5.10 19.93
C SER A 31 21.66 3.72 20.55
N LYS A 32 20.51 3.43 21.15
CA LYS A 32 20.19 2.11 21.75
C LYS A 32 19.51 1.16 20.76
N SER A 33 18.78 1.69 19.79
CA SER A 33 18.02 0.94 18.79
C SER A 33 18.72 0.84 17.43
N LEU A 34 20.05 0.91 17.38
CA LEU A 34 20.83 0.93 16.12
C LEU A 34 20.61 -0.29 15.21
N LEU A 35 20.11 -1.40 15.77
CA LEU A 35 19.83 -2.64 15.03
C LEU A 35 18.35 -2.81 14.65
N GLU A 36 17.45 -1.91 15.07
CA GLU A 36 15.99 -2.02 14.89
C GLU A 36 15.49 -1.28 13.64
N GLY A 37 16.41 -0.87 12.74
CA GLY A 37 16.06 -0.22 11.48
C GLY A 37 15.46 1.18 11.66
N ALA A 38 14.40 1.48 10.91
CA ALA A 38 13.70 2.77 10.95
C ALA A 38 12.70 2.89 12.12
N LEU A 39 12.48 1.80 12.85
CA LEU A 39 11.61 1.78 14.02
C LEU A 39 12.29 2.54 15.17
N THR A 40 11.52 3.37 15.88
CA THR A 40 12.00 4.03 17.10
C THR A 40 11.15 3.57 18.28
N GLU A 41 11.69 3.65 19.50
CA GLU A 41 10.99 3.28 20.75
C GLU A 41 9.60 3.94 20.91
N ASN A 42 9.33 5.05 20.20
CA ASN A 42 8.09 5.81 20.29
C ASN A 42 7.11 5.54 19.13
N TYR A 43 7.25 4.46 18.38
CA TYR A 43 6.27 4.08 17.36
C TYR A 43 4.88 3.89 18.03
N PRO A 44 3.83 4.59 17.57
CA PRO A 44 2.60 4.73 18.34
C PRO A 44 1.61 3.57 18.19
N LEU A 45 1.82 2.67 17.23
CA LEU A 45 0.96 1.51 16.98
C LEU A 45 1.61 0.21 17.49
N ASP A 46 0.77 -0.81 17.63
CA ASP A 46 1.23 -2.19 17.84
C ASP A 46 1.90 -2.69 16.54
N VAL A 47 3.22 -2.88 16.59
CA VAL A 47 4.04 -3.32 15.45
C VAL A 47 3.66 -4.72 14.99
N GLU A 48 3.35 -5.64 15.89
CA GLU A 48 2.96 -7.00 15.52
C GLU A 48 1.65 -6.98 14.74
N LYS A 49 0.67 -6.19 15.23
CA LYS A 49 -0.60 -6.01 14.53
C LYS A 49 -0.45 -5.27 13.20
N ALA A 50 0.40 -4.24 13.14
CA ALA A 50 0.68 -3.51 11.90
C ALA A 50 1.28 -4.45 10.83
N CYS A 51 2.29 -5.23 11.20
CA CYS A 51 2.91 -6.21 10.32
C CYS A 51 1.95 -7.34 9.92
N ALA A 52 1.05 -7.77 10.80
CA ALA A 52 0.03 -8.77 10.46
C ALA A 52 -0.95 -8.25 9.39
N LEU A 53 -1.49 -7.04 9.59
CA LEU A 53 -2.40 -6.41 8.61
C LEU A 53 -1.72 -6.18 7.26
N LEU A 54 -0.46 -5.74 7.26
CA LEU A 54 0.31 -5.58 6.02
C LEU A 54 0.63 -6.92 5.37
N ASN A 55 0.81 -8.00 6.12
CA ASN A 55 1.02 -9.34 5.55
C ASN A 55 -0.24 -9.93 4.92
N GLU A 56 -1.43 -9.57 5.39
CA GLU A 56 -2.70 -9.90 4.71
C GLU A 56 -2.84 -9.12 3.39
N ALA A 57 -2.50 -7.82 3.39
CA ALA A 57 -2.44 -7.02 2.17
C ALA A 57 -1.40 -7.56 1.18
N LEU A 58 -0.19 -7.87 1.64
CA LEU A 58 0.88 -8.48 0.82
C LEU A 58 0.43 -9.79 0.16
N ALA A 59 -0.23 -10.68 0.92
CA ALA A 59 -0.76 -11.93 0.35
C ALA A 59 -1.79 -11.65 -0.75
N THR A 60 -2.62 -10.63 -0.55
CA THR A 60 -3.62 -10.21 -1.53
C THR A 60 -2.95 -9.72 -2.81
N GLU A 61 -1.94 -8.86 -2.72
CA GLU A 61 -1.19 -8.37 -3.89
C GLU A 61 -0.47 -9.48 -4.64
N ILE A 62 0.17 -10.42 -3.93
CA ILE A 62 0.79 -11.60 -4.56
C ILE A 62 -0.25 -12.38 -5.36
N LEU A 63 -1.44 -12.59 -4.80
CA LEU A 63 -2.52 -13.30 -5.48
C LEU A 63 -3.04 -12.52 -6.70
N CYS A 64 -3.19 -11.20 -6.58
CA CYS A 64 -3.60 -10.31 -7.68
C CYS A 64 -2.60 -10.35 -8.83
N VAL A 65 -1.29 -10.25 -8.56
CA VAL A 65 -0.23 -10.42 -9.59
C VAL A 65 -0.42 -11.75 -10.34
N LEU A 66 -0.59 -12.85 -9.60
CA LEU A 66 -0.72 -14.17 -10.21
C LEU A 66 -2.02 -14.30 -11.02
N ARG A 67 -3.12 -13.71 -10.56
CA ARG A 67 -4.42 -13.70 -11.26
C ARG A 67 -4.33 -12.87 -12.54
N TYR A 68 -3.87 -11.62 -12.48
CA TYR A 68 -3.74 -10.79 -13.69
C TYR A 68 -2.75 -11.35 -14.70
N ARG A 69 -1.62 -11.92 -14.27
CA ARG A 69 -0.69 -12.60 -15.20
C ARG A 69 -1.34 -13.80 -15.87
N HIS A 70 -2.14 -14.56 -15.15
CA HIS A 70 -2.93 -15.66 -15.72
C HIS A 70 -3.96 -15.14 -16.74
N HIS A 71 -4.74 -14.12 -16.37
CA HIS A 71 -5.76 -13.51 -17.23
C HIS A 71 -5.15 -12.88 -18.47
N GLN A 72 -4.01 -12.20 -18.34
CA GLN A 72 -3.21 -11.67 -19.45
C GLN A 72 -2.88 -12.76 -20.48
N VAL A 73 -2.41 -13.93 -20.02
CA VAL A 73 -2.00 -15.03 -20.91
C VAL A 73 -3.21 -15.62 -21.62
N ILE A 74 -4.31 -15.87 -20.90
CA ILE A 74 -5.51 -16.47 -21.50
C ILE A 74 -6.22 -15.49 -22.44
N ALA A 75 -6.32 -14.20 -22.10
CA ALA A 75 -6.95 -13.19 -22.93
C ALA A 75 -6.28 -13.06 -24.32
N LYS A 76 -4.95 -13.25 -24.40
CA LYS A 76 -4.23 -13.33 -25.70
C LYS A 76 -4.72 -14.49 -26.55
N GLY A 77 -5.01 -15.64 -25.93
CA GLY A 77 -5.57 -16.81 -26.62
C GLY A 77 -7.00 -16.60 -27.13
N ILE A 78 -7.76 -15.70 -26.52
CA ILE A 78 -9.15 -15.35 -26.89
C ILE A 78 -9.21 -14.29 -28.00
N SER A 79 -8.07 -13.85 -28.53
CA SER A 79 -7.96 -12.81 -29.57
C SER A 79 -8.41 -11.40 -29.10
N SER A 80 -8.18 -11.05 -27.84
CA SER A 80 -8.41 -9.69 -27.30
C SER A 80 -7.11 -9.00 -26.89
N SER A 81 -6.37 -8.47 -27.87
CA SER A 81 -5.02 -7.95 -27.65
C SER A 81 -4.96 -6.73 -26.73
N ASP A 82 -6.02 -5.91 -26.69
CA ASP A 82 -6.04 -4.68 -25.90
C ASP A 82 -6.36 -4.98 -24.43
N ILE A 83 -7.30 -5.88 -24.16
CA ILE A 83 -7.59 -6.32 -22.78
C ILE A 83 -6.41 -7.09 -22.19
N ALA A 84 -5.71 -7.87 -23.00
CA ALA A 84 -4.46 -8.49 -22.58
C ALA A 84 -3.33 -7.50 -22.30
N LYS A 85 -3.38 -6.25 -22.81
CA LYS A 85 -2.43 -5.20 -22.39
C LYS A 85 -2.86 -4.61 -21.07
N GLU A 86 -4.16 -4.35 -20.89
CA GLU A 86 -4.72 -3.85 -19.63
C GLU A 86 -4.36 -4.76 -18.46
N PHE A 87 -4.64 -6.07 -18.58
CA PHE A 87 -4.24 -7.05 -17.56
C PHE A 87 -2.73 -7.12 -17.34
N ALA A 88 -1.92 -6.79 -18.34
CA ALA A 88 -0.47 -6.76 -18.20
C ALA A 88 0.03 -5.55 -17.41
N GLU A 89 -0.65 -4.42 -17.59
CA GLU A 89 -0.42 -3.15 -16.90
C GLU A 89 -0.84 -3.27 -15.44
N HIS A 90 -2.06 -3.73 -15.16
CA HIS A 90 -2.52 -4.01 -13.80
C HIS A 90 -1.57 -4.98 -13.10
N ALA A 91 -1.19 -6.11 -13.73
CA ALA A 91 -0.22 -7.03 -13.13
C ALA A 91 1.15 -6.39 -12.78
N ALA A 92 1.56 -5.33 -13.48
CA ALA A 92 2.79 -4.61 -13.16
C ALA A 92 2.58 -3.65 -11.97
N ASN A 93 1.43 -2.98 -11.90
CA ASN A 93 1.04 -2.13 -10.78
C ASN A 93 0.94 -2.97 -9.49
N GLU A 94 0.28 -4.13 -9.55
CA GLU A 94 0.17 -5.05 -8.39
C GLU A 94 1.53 -5.57 -7.92
N GLU A 95 2.49 -5.74 -8.84
CA GLU A 95 3.85 -6.12 -8.49
C GLU A 95 4.57 -4.97 -7.76
N GLU A 96 4.33 -3.73 -8.17
CA GLU A 96 4.80 -2.54 -7.44
C GLU A 96 4.18 -2.47 -6.04
N HIS A 97 2.85 -2.65 -5.93
CA HIS A 97 2.11 -2.65 -4.67
C HIS A 97 2.66 -3.71 -3.70
N MET A 98 2.83 -4.94 -4.18
CA MET A 98 3.42 -6.06 -3.46
C MET A 98 4.80 -5.69 -2.86
N ILE A 99 5.70 -5.12 -3.67
CA ILE A 99 7.04 -4.76 -3.21
C ILE A 99 6.99 -3.60 -2.21
N MET A 100 6.16 -2.58 -2.44
CA MET A 100 5.98 -1.46 -1.50
C MET A 100 5.57 -1.96 -0.12
N ILE A 101 4.61 -2.89 -0.05
CA ILE A 101 4.13 -3.45 1.22
C ILE A 101 5.20 -4.33 1.88
N ALA A 102 5.87 -5.19 1.12
CA ALA A 102 6.92 -6.06 1.64
C ALA A 102 8.08 -5.26 2.25
N GLU A 103 8.53 -4.20 1.55
CA GLU A 103 9.53 -3.28 2.07
C GLU A 103 9.05 -2.57 3.34
N ARG A 104 7.77 -2.18 3.38
CA ARG A 104 7.21 -1.52 4.56
C ARG A 104 7.16 -2.44 5.79
N ILE A 105 6.80 -3.70 5.61
CA ILE A 105 6.84 -4.71 6.69
C ILE A 105 8.28 -4.82 7.24
N ASN A 106 9.27 -4.94 6.37
CA ASN A 106 10.67 -5.01 6.77
C ASN A 106 11.14 -3.73 7.50
N GLN A 107 10.70 -2.55 7.06
CA GLN A 107 11.01 -1.28 7.74
C GLN A 107 10.41 -1.18 9.15
N LEU A 108 9.30 -1.86 9.40
CA LEU A 108 8.67 -1.99 10.72
C LEU A 108 9.29 -3.11 11.56
N GLY A 109 10.31 -3.80 11.04
CA GLY A 109 10.99 -4.92 11.73
C GLY A 109 10.25 -6.26 11.65
N GLY A 110 9.20 -6.35 10.81
CA GLY A 110 8.51 -7.60 10.54
C GLY A 110 9.17 -8.42 9.42
N ASP A 111 8.72 -9.67 9.28
CA ASP A 111 9.10 -10.55 8.17
C ASP A 111 7.98 -10.53 7.10
N PRO A 112 8.26 -10.08 5.85
CA PRO A 112 7.28 -10.13 4.77
C PRO A 112 7.08 -11.59 4.30
N ASP A 113 5.95 -12.18 4.68
CA ASP A 113 5.61 -13.56 4.30
C ASP A 113 5.12 -13.61 2.84
N MET A 114 6.04 -13.96 1.94
CA MET A 114 5.78 -14.22 0.53
C MET A 114 5.67 -15.73 0.20
N ASN A 115 5.52 -16.59 1.21
CA ASN A 115 5.50 -18.04 1.01
C ASN A 115 4.27 -18.46 0.18
N PRO A 116 4.43 -19.01 -1.03
CA PRO A 116 3.30 -19.37 -1.89
C PRO A 116 2.37 -20.41 -1.27
N ALA A 117 2.85 -21.22 -0.30
CA ALA A 117 2.03 -22.21 0.39
C ALA A 117 0.96 -21.59 1.31
N THR A 118 1.14 -20.34 1.74
CA THR A 118 0.24 -19.67 2.71
C THR A 118 -0.52 -18.48 2.11
N VAL A 119 -0.14 -18.01 0.92
CA VAL A 119 -0.75 -16.83 0.26
C VAL A 119 -2.27 -16.95 0.18
N ALA A 120 -2.79 -18.06 -0.38
CA ALA A 120 -4.23 -18.21 -0.59
C ALA A 120 -5.06 -18.23 0.71
N SER A 121 -4.47 -18.62 1.84
CA SER A 121 -5.16 -18.59 3.14
C SER A 121 -5.19 -17.22 3.81
N ARG A 122 -4.34 -16.29 3.37
CA ARG A 122 -4.21 -14.93 3.92
C ARG A 122 -4.81 -13.85 3.03
N ALA A 123 -4.80 -14.09 1.71
CA ALA A 123 -5.38 -13.18 0.74
C ALA A 123 -6.89 -13.03 0.98
N VAL A 124 -7.40 -11.82 0.76
CA VAL A 124 -8.83 -11.49 0.92
C VAL A 124 -9.61 -11.64 -0.39
N THR A 125 -8.92 -11.83 -1.51
CA THR A 125 -9.50 -12.08 -2.84
C THR A 125 -9.27 -13.53 -3.27
N GLU A 126 -9.95 -13.94 -4.34
CA GLU A 126 -9.83 -15.28 -4.91
C GLU A 126 -8.92 -15.28 -6.15
N TYR A 127 -8.36 -16.44 -6.48
CA TYR A 127 -7.54 -16.62 -7.68
C TYR A 127 -8.35 -16.53 -8.99
N GLY A 128 -9.64 -16.89 -8.95
CA GLY A 128 -10.48 -16.98 -10.15
C GLY A 128 -10.41 -18.33 -10.86
N HIS A 129 -11.38 -18.58 -11.73
CA HIS A 129 -11.53 -19.81 -12.53
C HIS A 129 -12.14 -19.55 -13.92
N GLY A 130 -12.29 -18.28 -14.31
CA GLY A 130 -12.83 -17.87 -15.60
C GLY A 130 -12.05 -18.43 -16.79
N LYS A 131 -12.76 -18.63 -17.89
CA LYS A 131 -12.20 -19.15 -19.16
C LYS A 131 -12.59 -18.31 -20.38
N ASP A 132 -13.64 -17.51 -20.26
CA ASP A 132 -14.07 -16.55 -21.26
C ASP A 132 -13.80 -15.13 -20.76
N LEU A 133 -13.64 -14.21 -21.71
CA LEU A 133 -13.17 -12.85 -21.47
C LEU A 133 -14.06 -12.07 -20.48
N VAL A 134 -15.39 -12.20 -20.58
CA VAL A 134 -16.33 -11.48 -19.73
C VAL A 134 -16.24 -11.97 -18.29
N THR A 135 -16.12 -13.29 -18.10
CA THR A 135 -15.89 -13.86 -16.76
C THR A 135 -14.56 -13.36 -16.16
N LEU A 136 -13.47 -13.31 -16.93
CA LEU A 136 -12.17 -12.82 -16.43
C LEU A 136 -12.26 -11.37 -15.93
N ILE A 137 -12.83 -10.47 -16.74
CA ILE A 137 -13.02 -9.05 -16.38
C ILE A 137 -13.88 -8.92 -15.12
N ARG A 138 -14.93 -9.73 -15.01
CA ARG A 138 -15.82 -9.71 -13.84
C ARG A 138 -15.11 -10.19 -12.58
N GLU A 139 -14.30 -11.25 -12.67
CA GLU A 139 -13.50 -11.75 -11.55
C GLU A 139 -12.53 -10.68 -11.03
N ASP A 140 -11.80 -10.02 -11.94
CA ASP A 140 -10.87 -8.94 -11.56
C ASP A 140 -11.63 -7.75 -10.96
N LEU A 141 -12.73 -7.30 -11.57
CA LEU A 141 -13.51 -6.17 -11.05
C LEU A 141 -14.08 -6.44 -9.64
N VAL A 142 -14.49 -7.67 -9.37
CA VAL A 142 -14.95 -8.06 -8.02
C VAL A 142 -13.78 -8.02 -7.04
N ALA A 143 -12.61 -8.54 -7.44
CA ALA A 143 -11.41 -8.48 -6.62
C ALA A 143 -11.02 -7.03 -6.29
N GLU A 144 -10.98 -6.13 -7.29
CA GLU A 144 -10.62 -4.72 -7.06
C GLU A 144 -11.55 -4.04 -6.07
N ARG A 145 -12.85 -4.29 -6.16
CA ARG A 145 -13.82 -3.71 -5.21
C ARG A 145 -13.60 -4.20 -3.78
N ILE A 146 -13.22 -5.46 -3.61
CA ILE A 146 -12.86 -6.00 -2.29
C ILE A 146 -11.59 -5.32 -1.79
N VAL A 147 -10.57 -5.20 -2.64
CA VAL A 147 -9.28 -4.55 -2.31
C VAL A 147 -9.51 -3.09 -1.90
N ILE A 148 -10.25 -2.30 -2.69
CA ILE A 148 -10.62 -0.91 -2.37
C ILE A 148 -11.20 -0.78 -0.95
N ASP A 149 -12.15 -1.64 -0.59
CA ASP A 149 -12.79 -1.60 0.73
C ASP A 149 -11.83 -1.99 1.86
N VAL A 150 -10.91 -2.92 1.61
CA VAL A 150 -9.87 -3.31 2.57
C VAL A 150 -8.86 -2.17 2.75
N TYR A 151 -8.37 -1.59 1.66
CA TYR A 151 -7.40 -0.50 1.71
C TYR A 151 -7.96 0.75 2.39
N ARG A 152 -9.22 1.13 2.15
CA ARG A 152 -9.88 2.21 2.90
C ARG A 152 -9.87 1.97 4.41
N LYS A 153 -10.07 0.73 4.86
CA LYS A 153 -10.01 0.36 6.29
C LYS A 153 -8.59 0.42 6.83
N LEU A 154 -7.61 -0.05 6.06
CA LEU A 154 -6.19 0.02 6.45
C LEU A 154 -5.71 1.47 6.55
N VAL A 155 -6.05 2.32 5.57
CA VAL A 155 -5.79 3.77 5.60
C VAL A 155 -6.35 4.40 6.87
N GLY A 156 -7.60 4.07 7.22
CA GLY A 156 -8.22 4.55 8.46
C GLY A 156 -7.54 4.03 9.73
N TRP A 157 -7.07 2.78 9.73
CA TRP A 157 -6.42 2.16 10.90
C TRP A 157 -5.02 2.72 11.16
N PHE A 158 -4.19 2.87 10.12
CA PHE A 158 -2.85 3.45 10.24
C PHE A 158 -2.89 4.96 10.51
N GLY A 159 -3.85 5.67 9.89
CA GLY A 159 -4.28 6.99 10.33
C GLY A 159 -3.17 8.03 10.49
N LEU A 160 -3.25 8.82 11.56
CA LEU A 160 -2.26 9.85 11.89
C LEU A 160 -1.06 9.26 12.64
N GLU A 161 -1.22 8.07 13.18
CA GLU A 161 -0.27 7.33 13.98
C GLU A 161 0.87 6.76 13.13
N ASP A 162 0.59 6.32 11.90
CA ASP A 162 1.61 5.95 10.92
C ASP A 162 1.35 6.60 9.55
N PRO A 163 1.73 7.88 9.39
CA PRO A 163 1.50 8.63 8.16
C PRO A 163 2.34 8.12 6.98
N THR A 164 3.38 7.33 7.22
CA THR A 164 4.19 6.75 6.14
C THR A 164 3.45 5.56 5.54
N THR A 165 3.00 4.62 6.36
CA THR A 165 2.17 3.50 5.89
C THR A 165 0.86 4.00 5.30
N ARG A 166 0.19 4.96 5.95
CA ARG A 166 -1.07 5.53 5.43
C ARG A 166 -0.90 6.06 4.00
N ARG A 167 0.10 6.90 3.74
CA ARG A 167 0.33 7.48 2.40
C ARG A 167 0.67 6.44 1.34
N MET A 168 1.39 5.39 1.71
CA MET A 168 1.66 4.25 0.84
C MET A 168 0.35 3.56 0.43
N LEU A 169 -0.50 3.26 1.41
CA LEU A 169 -1.80 2.63 1.17
C LEU A 169 -2.78 3.54 0.42
N GLU A 170 -2.73 4.86 0.63
CA GLU A 170 -3.51 5.84 -0.14
C GLU A 170 -3.10 5.86 -1.62
N LYS A 171 -1.81 5.66 -1.93
CA LYS A 171 -1.34 5.52 -3.31
C LYS A 171 -1.91 4.25 -3.93
N ILE A 172 -1.74 3.10 -3.28
CA ILE A 172 -2.25 1.81 -3.78
C ILE A 172 -3.76 1.90 -3.99
N LEU A 173 -4.51 2.40 -2.99
CA LEU A 173 -5.96 2.61 -3.09
C LEU A 173 -6.36 3.43 -4.33
N LYS A 174 -5.61 4.49 -4.65
CA LYS A 174 -5.88 5.30 -5.83
C LYS A 174 -5.75 4.46 -7.11
N ASP A 175 -4.70 3.66 -7.19
CA ASP A 175 -4.41 2.84 -8.37
C ASP A 175 -5.50 1.74 -8.49
N GLU A 176 -5.97 1.13 -7.39
CA GLU A 176 -7.09 0.16 -7.45
C GLU A 176 -8.43 0.79 -7.85
N GLU A 177 -8.69 2.02 -7.42
CA GLU A 177 -9.88 2.76 -7.86
C GLU A 177 -9.85 3.04 -9.37
N GLU A 178 -8.66 3.26 -9.94
CA GLU A 178 -8.44 3.41 -11.38
C GLU A 178 -8.63 2.06 -12.11
N HIS A 179 -8.00 0.99 -11.63
CA HIS A 179 -8.17 -0.37 -12.16
C HIS A 179 -9.65 -0.79 -12.19
N ALA A 180 -10.38 -0.58 -11.10
CA ALA A 180 -11.80 -0.92 -11.02
C ALA A 180 -12.66 -0.14 -12.02
N ASN A 181 -12.30 1.12 -12.30
CA ASN A 181 -13.00 1.93 -13.29
C ASN A 181 -12.75 1.40 -14.71
N GLU A 182 -11.49 1.12 -15.06
CA GLU A 182 -11.10 0.60 -16.37
C GLU A 182 -11.74 -0.77 -16.65
N LEU A 183 -11.76 -1.66 -15.66
CA LEU A 183 -12.43 -2.96 -15.76
C LEU A 183 -13.95 -2.83 -15.90
N ALA A 184 -14.57 -1.85 -15.23
CA ALA A 184 -16.01 -1.61 -15.39
C ALA A 184 -16.35 -1.16 -16.81
N ASP A 185 -15.55 -0.27 -17.39
CA ASP A 185 -15.70 0.18 -18.78
C ASP A 185 -15.50 -0.99 -19.76
N LEU A 186 -14.49 -1.84 -19.52
CA LEU A 186 -14.27 -3.05 -20.30
C LEU A 186 -15.44 -4.03 -20.20
N LEU A 187 -16.01 -4.21 -19.01
CA LEU A 187 -17.13 -5.14 -18.80
C LEU A 187 -18.34 -4.71 -19.63
N VAL A 188 -18.75 -3.43 -19.54
CA VAL A 188 -19.86 -2.88 -20.32
C VAL A 188 -19.62 -3.05 -21.81
N ALA A 189 -18.42 -2.71 -22.29
CA ALA A 189 -18.08 -2.79 -23.71
C ALA A 189 -18.13 -4.22 -24.29
N ASN A 190 -17.91 -5.25 -23.45
CA ASN A 190 -17.85 -6.65 -23.88
C ASN A 190 -19.16 -7.41 -23.64
N GLU A 191 -19.95 -7.09 -22.61
CA GLU A 191 -21.31 -7.63 -22.46
C GLU A 191 -22.19 -7.23 -23.66
N ASP A 192 -22.13 -5.95 -24.07
CA ASP A 192 -22.83 -5.44 -25.26
C ASP A 192 -22.41 -6.16 -26.57
N ARG A 193 -21.15 -6.59 -26.69
CA ARG A 193 -20.67 -7.34 -27.87
C ARG A 193 -21.19 -8.76 -27.85
N GLN A 194 -21.15 -9.42 -26.70
CA GLN A 194 -21.62 -10.79 -26.55
C GLN A 194 -23.12 -10.90 -26.87
N GLU A 195 -23.93 -9.91 -26.47
CA GLU A 195 -25.34 -9.85 -26.81
C GLU A 195 -25.59 -9.64 -28.31
N ARG A 196 -24.79 -8.80 -28.98
CA ARG A 196 -24.89 -8.57 -30.44
C ARG A 196 -24.49 -9.80 -31.25
N ASP A 197 -23.45 -10.50 -30.84
CA ASP A 197 -22.95 -11.68 -31.56
C ASP A 197 -23.83 -12.93 -31.33
N ALA A 198 -24.69 -12.91 -30.31
CA ALA A 198 -25.67 -13.96 -30.01
C ALA A 198 -26.97 -13.85 -30.84
N HIS A 199 -27.16 -12.76 -31.61
CA HIS A 199 -28.34 -12.49 -32.46
C HIS A 199 -27.98 -12.46 -33.94
#